data_AF-A0A966QKU9-F1
#
_entry.id   AF-A0A966QKU9-F1
#
_cell.length_a   1.000
_cell.length_b   1.000
_cell.length_c   1.000
_cell.angle_alpha   90.00
_cell.angle_beta   90.00
_cell.angle_gamma   90.00
#
_symmetry.space_group_name_H-M   'P 1'
#
loop_
_entity.id
_entity.type
_entity.pdbx_description
1 polymer ?
#
loop_
_entity_poly.entity_id
_entity_poly.type
_entity_poly.pdbx_seq_one_letter_code
_entity_poly.pdbx_strand_id
1 'polypeptide(L)'
;MHLIENPDATSADLMKFVKGPDFPTGGLILGREGIKDAYKTGRGSIKMRAKVAIEEGQRGQMRIVVTELPYQASCSAIAARIQELVDGGDLDGIADVNDNSSGGTTNLIITLKRDANSNVVMNNLFKLTQLQTSFPVNMVALVNGVPRTLNLKDAISGYVDHQIDVITRRSKFRLQRAKDRNHILEGRLKALNVIDEIIKLIRGSEDAAAAKEALMGKKFGFSERQAIDILDMQLRQLTRLSRIDLETEQKDVKERIKELESILNSDKKLRGVISTELSAIRDSFATPRVCQITADVGEMSVEDLVDNKELVVVMTEAQYIKAVSAPPRASRSSISCRSTRERPSRRSSTP
;
A
#
# COMPACT_ATOMS: atom_id res chain seq x y z
N MET A 1 7.13 0.47 -0.06
CA MET A 1 8.00 0.86 1.07
C MET A 1 8.54 -0.38 1.77
N HIS A 2 7.77 -1.05 2.64
CA HIS A 2 8.27 -2.19 3.40
C HIS A 2 8.90 -3.32 2.55
N LEU A 3 8.24 -3.71 1.44
CA LEU A 3 8.75 -4.73 0.52
C LEU A 3 10.03 -4.32 -0.23
N ILE A 4 10.24 -3.01 -0.44
CA ILE A 4 11.44 -2.48 -1.10
C ILE A 4 12.66 -2.67 -0.19
N GLU A 5 12.47 -2.49 1.12
CA GLU A 5 13.51 -2.67 2.14
C GLU A 5 13.69 -4.14 2.53
N ASN A 6 12.61 -4.93 2.49
CA ASN A 6 12.59 -6.34 2.88
C ASN A 6 11.96 -7.20 1.76
N PRO A 7 12.72 -7.58 0.73
CA PRO A 7 12.20 -8.33 -0.43
C PRO A 7 11.62 -9.71 -0.05
N ASP A 8 12.12 -10.30 1.03
CA ASP A 8 11.69 -11.62 1.50
C ASP A 8 10.40 -11.58 2.34
N ALA A 9 9.84 -10.39 2.60
CA ALA A 9 8.61 -10.23 3.36
C ALA A 9 7.49 -11.12 2.79
N THR A 10 6.72 -11.73 3.68
CA THR A 10 5.60 -12.60 3.32
C THR A 10 4.31 -11.79 3.17
N SER A 11 3.27 -12.35 2.55
CA SER A 11 1.95 -11.71 2.53
C SER A 11 1.44 -11.41 3.95
N ALA A 12 1.81 -12.22 4.96
CA ALA A 12 1.46 -11.98 6.36
C ALA A 12 2.13 -10.73 6.95
N ASP A 13 3.37 -10.46 6.58
CA ASP A 13 4.06 -9.24 7.00
C ASP A 13 3.47 -8.01 6.34
N LEU A 14 3.10 -8.12 5.07
CA LEU A 14 2.46 -7.04 4.31
C LEU A 14 1.06 -6.70 4.87
N MET A 15 0.33 -7.68 5.39
CA MET A 15 -0.98 -7.48 6.02
C MET A 15 -0.94 -6.62 7.29
N LYS A 16 0.22 -6.45 7.92
CA LYS A 16 0.40 -5.49 9.04
C LYS A 16 0.18 -4.04 8.58
N PHE A 17 0.48 -3.77 7.30
CA PHE A 17 0.34 -2.45 6.69
C PHE A 17 -0.95 -2.36 5.84
N VAL A 18 -1.22 -3.37 5.02
CA VAL A 18 -2.41 -3.44 4.16
C VAL A 18 -3.52 -4.17 4.90
N LYS A 19 -4.33 -3.42 5.64
CA LYS A 19 -5.36 -3.97 6.55
C LYS A 19 -6.48 -4.75 5.86
N GLY A 20 -6.76 -4.43 4.59
CA GLY A 20 -7.90 -4.93 3.82
C GLY A 20 -8.34 -3.93 2.75
N PRO A 21 -9.29 -4.29 1.88
CA PRO A 21 -9.81 -3.38 0.85
C PRO A 21 -10.45 -2.13 1.48
N ASP A 22 -10.47 -1.04 0.74
CA ASP A 22 -11.15 0.20 1.13
C ASP A 22 -12.06 0.62 -0.03
N PHE A 23 -13.36 0.44 0.16
CA PHE A 23 -14.37 0.71 -0.86
C PHE A 23 -14.82 2.16 -0.78
N PRO A 24 -15.08 2.82 -1.93
CA PRO A 24 -15.46 4.23 -1.95
C PRO A 24 -16.84 4.49 -1.33
N THR A 25 -17.70 3.47 -1.27
CA THR A 25 -19.05 3.56 -0.68
C THR A 25 -19.03 3.43 0.85
N GLY A 26 -17.88 3.14 1.45
CA GLY A 26 -17.75 2.85 2.87
C GLY A 26 -18.36 1.51 3.25
N GLY A 27 -19.20 1.51 4.27
CA GLY A 27 -19.80 0.32 4.84
C GLY A 27 -18.86 -0.44 5.78
N LEU A 28 -19.38 -1.56 6.27
CA LEU A 28 -18.70 -2.42 7.23
C LEU A 28 -18.18 -3.68 6.52
N ILE A 29 -16.89 -3.96 6.68
CA ILE A 29 -16.30 -5.24 6.32
C ILE A 29 -16.44 -6.17 7.53
N LEU A 30 -17.02 -7.35 7.32
CA LEU A 30 -17.20 -8.34 8.37
C LEU A 30 -16.10 -9.41 8.30
N GLY A 31 -15.41 -9.61 9.41
CA GLY A 31 -14.36 -10.61 9.55
C GLY A 31 -13.06 -10.24 8.80
N ARG A 32 -12.03 -11.04 9.02
CA ARG A 32 -10.71 -10.88 8.37
C ARG A 32 -10.27 -12.09 7.56
N GLU A 33 -10.91 -13.25 7.74
CA GLU A 33 -10.51 -14.49 7.07
C GLU A 33 -10.60 -14.35 5.55
N GLY A 34 -11.70 -13.82 5.02
CA GLY A 34 -11.85 -13.55 3.59
C GLY A 34 -10.77 -12.64 3.00
N ILE A 35 -10.27 -11.67 3.79
CA ILE A 35 -9.16 -10.79 3.39
C ILE A 35 -7.84 -11.58 3.40
N LYS A 36 -7.59 -12.38 4.44
CA LYS A 36 -6.38 -13.20 4.55
C LYS A 36 -6.29 -14.19 3.40
N ASP A 37 -7.39 -14.87 3.08
CA ASP A 37 -7.44 -15.85 1.98
C ASP A 37 -7.19 -15.18 0.63
N ALA A 38 -7.86 -14.04 0.39
CA ALA A 38 -7.64 -13.23 -0.80
C ALA A 38 -6.16 -12.85 -0.94
N TYR A 39 -5.53 -12.32 0.11
CA TYR A 39 -4.15 -11.86 0.05
C TYR A 39 -3.09 -12.97 0.04
N LYS A 40 -3.43 -14.18 0.51
CA LYS A 40 -2.54 -15.35 0.46
C LYS A 40 -2.64 -16.11 -0.86
N THR A 41 -3.84 -16.30 -1.38
CA THR A 41 -4.09 -17.20 -2.53
C THR A 41 -4.46 -16.46 -3.81
N GLY A 42 -4.80 -15.18 -3.72
CA GLY A 42 -5.40 -14.42 -4.82
C GLY A 42 -6.90 -14.60 -4.95
N ARG A 43 -7.52 -15.49 -4.16
CA ARG A 43 -8.96 -15.75 -4.17
C ARG A 43 -9.53 -15.68 -2.77
N GLY A 44 -10.73 -15.10 -2.64
CA GLY A 44 -11.40 -15.00 -1.36
C GLY A 44 -12.79 -14.41 -1.50
N SER A 45 -13.52 -14.32 -0.40
CA SER A 45 -14.83 -13.69 -0.35
C SER A 45 -14.88 -12.75 0.84
N ILE A 46 -15.21 -11.49 0.60
CA ILE A 46 -15.22 -10.45 1.63
C ILE A 46 -16.66 -10.05 1.90
N LYS A 47 -17.15 -10.34 3.10
CA LYS A 47 -18.50 -9.95 3.52
C LYS A 47 -18.55 -8.44 3.79
N MET A 48 -19.49 -7.79 3.13
CA MET A 48 -19.78 -6.36 3.25
C MET A 48 -21.17 -6.19 3.84
N ARG A 49 -21.33 -5.23 4.76
CA ARG A 49 -22.61 -4.90 5.38
C ARG A 49 -22.82 -3.39 5.37
N ALA A 50 -24.06 -2.99 5.12
CA ALA A 50 -24.49 -1.60 5.21
C ALA A 50 -24.29 -1.05 6.63
N LYS A 51 -24.03 0.24 6.74
CA LYS A 51 -24.00 0.92 8.03
C LYS A 51 -25.40 1.41 8.37
N VAL A 52 -25.92 0.89 9.47
CA VAL A 52 -27.31 1.03 9.85
C VAL A 52 -27.41 1.57 11.27
N ALA A 53 -28.34 2.49 11.49
CA ALA A 53 -28.73 2.99 12.79
C ALA A 53 -30.23 2.72 13.01
N ILE A 54 -30.61 2.41 14.25
CA ILE A 54 -32.01 2.32 14.65
C ILE A 54 -32.35 3.63 15.34
N GLU A 55 -33.35 4.34 14.81
CA GLU A 55 -33.78 5.64 15.29
C GLU A 55 -35.27 5.60 15.66
N GLU A 56 -35.66 6.40 16.64
CA GLU A 56 -37.06 6.60 16.99
C GLU A 56 -37.63 7.77 16.18
N GLY A 57 -38.62 7.48 15.33
CA GLY A 57 -39.31 8.46 14.51
C GLY A 57 -40.40 9.21 15.26
N GLN A 58 -41.10 10.09 14.55
CA GLN A 58 -42.24 10.83 15.10
C GLN A 58 -43.35 9.85 15.55
N ARG A 59 -43.93 10.10 16.73
CA ARG A 59 -44.99 9.27 17.36
C ARG A 59 -44.53 7.88 17.86
N GLY A 60 -43.24 7.72 18.18
CA GLY A 60 -42.69 6.50 18.80
C GLY A 60 -42.51 5.32 17.86
N GLN A 61 -42.50 5.57 16.55
CA GLN A 61 -42.31 4.53 15.54
C GLN A 61 -40.82 4.30 15.28
N MET A 62 -40.35 3.07 15.43
CA MET A 62 -38.96 2.71 15.12
C MET A 62 -38.68 2.78 13.61
N ARG A 63 -37.48 3.26 13.27
CA ARG A 63 -36.97 3.35 11.90
C ARG A 63 -35.57 2.77 11.82
N ILE A 64 -35.28 2.11 10.72
CA ILE A 64 -33.96 1.62 10.36
C ILE A 64 -33.42 2.58 9.30
N VAL A 65 -32.37 3.32 9.63
CA VAL A 65 -31.75 4.32 8.76
C VAL A 65 -30.42 3.78 8.26
N VAL A 66 -30.29 3.67 6.94
CA VAL A 66 -29.08 3.20 6.26
C VAL A 66 -28.30 4.38 5.72
N THR A 67 -27.05 4.52 6.16
CA THR A 67 -26.19 5.68 5.87
C THR A 67 -25.04 5.36 4.91
N GLU A 68 -24.62 4.10 4.84
CA GLU A 68 -23.58 3.64 3.92
C GLU A 68 -23.98 2.26 3.38
N LEU A 69 -23.75 2.02 2.08
CA LEU A 69 -24.12 0.77 1.41
C LEU A 69 -22.90 -0.09 1.06
N PRO A 70 -23.07 -1.42 0.95
CA PRO A 70 -22.08 -2.28 0.33
C PRO A 70 -21.69 -1.82 -1.08
N TYR A 71 -20.47 -2.13 -1.48
CA TYR A 71 -19.97 -1.75 -2.80
C TYR A 71 -20.86 -2.33 -3.92
N GLN A 72 -21.17 -1.50 -4.94
CA GLN A 72 -22.05 -1.80 -6.08
C GLN A 72 -23.54 -2.05 -5.73
N ALA A 73 -23.97 -1.89 -4.48
CA ALA A 73 -25.39 -1.94 -4.12
C ALA A 73 -26.08 -0.60 -4.38
N SER A 74 -27.37 -0.62 -4.77
CA SER A 74 -28.17 0.58 -5.01
C SER A 74 -29.36 0.67 -4.05
N CYS A 75 -29.65 1.88 -3.56
CA CYS A 75 -30.80 2.14 -2.68
C CYS A 75 -32.11 1.72 -3.34
N SER A 76 -32.30 2.07 -4.62
CA SER A 76 -33.53 1.77 -5.37
C SER A 76 -33.75 0.28 -5.56
N ALA A 77 -32.71 -0.51 -5.88
CA ALA A 77 -32.86 -1.96 -6.01
C ALA A 77 -33.11 -2.63 -4.65
N ILE A 78 -32.47 -2.14 -3.58
CA ILE A 78 -32.74 -2.62 -2.22
C ILE A 78 -34.19 -2.30 -1.82
N ALA A 79 -34.68 -1.08 -2.07
CA ALA A 79 -36.04 -0.67 -1.74
C ALA A 79 -37.08 -1.50 -2.51
N ALA A 80 -36.89 -1.67 -3.82
CA ALA A 80 -37.75 -2.52 -4.65
C ALA A 80 -37.75 -3.96 -4.15
N ARG A 81 -36.58 -4.52 -3.81
CA ARG A 81 -36.47 -5.87 -3.27
C ARG A 81 -37.16 -6.02 -1.92
N ILE A 82 -37.09 -5.01 -1.05
CA ILE A 82 -37.80 -5.03 0.22
C ILE A 82 -39.31 -5.03 -0.02
N GLN A 83 -39.82 -4.20 -0.93
CA GLN A 83 -41.23 -4.16 -1.27
C GLN A 83 -41.74 -5.52 -1.77
N GLU A 84 -41.00 -6.16 -2.69
CA GLU A 84 -41.32 -7.52 -3.16
C GLU A 84 -41.40 -8.54 -2.02
N LEU A 85 -40.46 -8.50 -1.07
CA LEU A 85 -40.43 -9.42 0.07
C LEU A 85 -41.57 -9.17 1.07
N VAL A 86 -41.98 -7.91 1.23
CA VAL A 86 -43.12 -7.53 2.07
C VAL A 86 -44.44 -7.98 1.43
N ASP A 87 -44.62 -7.71 0.14
CA ASP A 87 -45.82 -8.09 -0.62
C ASP A 87 -45.95 -9.62 -0.74
N GLY A 88 -44.82 -10.33 -0.85
CA GLY A 88 -44.76 -11.79 -0.86
C GLY A 88 -44.94 -12.45 0.52
N GLY A 89 -44.91 -11.69 1.61
CA GLY A 89 -45.05 -12.18 2.98
C GLY A 89 -43.79 -12.82 3.57
N ASP A 90 -42.66 -12.82 2.84
CA ASP A 90 -41.38 -13.35 3.32
C ASP A 90 -40.73 -12.44 4.39
N LEU A 91 -41.09 -11.17 4.41
CA LEU A 91 -40.57 -10.17 5.34
C LEU A 91 -41.72 -9.37 5.99
N ASP A 92 -41.91 -9.57 7.29
CA ASP A 92 -42.91 -8.86 8.08
C ASP A 92 -42.27 -7.79 8.99
N GLY A 93 -43.08 -6.85 9.46
CA GLY A 93 -42.69 -5.79 10.39
C GLY A 93 -42.23 -4.49 9.73
N ILE A 94 -42.26 -4.40 8.39
CA ILE A 94 -42.01 -3.15 7.65
C ILE A 94 -43.34 -2.49 7.31
N ALA A 95 -43.42 -1.19 7.57
CA ALA A 95 -44.56 -0.35 7.22
C ALA A 95 -44.33 0.40 5.90
N ASP A 96 -43.11 0.89 5.66
CA ASP A 96 -42.78 1.69 4.47
C ASP A 96 -41.27 1.74 4.24
N VAL A 97 -40.84 1.98 2.98
CA VAL A 97 -39.44 2.14 2.59
C VAL A 97 -39.29 3.36 1.69
N ASN A 98 -38.51 4.34 2.13
CA ASN A 98 -38.28 5.59 1.40
C ASN A 98 -36.79 5.84 1.17
N ASP A 99 -36.43 6.11 -0.08
CA ASP A 99 -35.10 6.58 -0.45
C ASP A 99 -35.05 8.12 -0.38
N ASN A 100 -34.40 8.65 0.65
CA ASN A 100 -34.16 10.07 0.85
C ASN A 100 -32.72 10.46 0.47
N SER A 101 -32.04 9.65 -0.33
CA SER A 101 -30.68 9.94 -0.76
C SER A 101 -30.64 11.21 -1.63
N SER A 102 -29.74 12.14 -1.30
CA SER A 102 -29.60 13.41 -2.00
C SER A 102 -28.13 13.84 -2.07
N GLY A 103 -27.72 14.47 -3.17
CA GLY A 103 -26.37 15.01 -3.33
C GLY A 103 -25.22 14.00 -3.17
N GLY A 104 -25.47 12.71 -3.45
CA GLY A 104 -24.49 11.64 -3.27
C GLY A 104 -24.38 11.10 -1.83
N THR A 105 -25.17 11.62 -0.89
CA THR A 105 -25.31 11.04 0.45
C THR A 105 -26.40 9.98 0.44
N THR A 106 -26.05 8.78 0.94
CA THR A 106 -26.98 7.66 1.05
C THR A 106 -27.86 7.87 2.28
N ASN A 107 -29.18 7.82 2.11
CA ASN A 107 -30.13 7.90 3.20
C ASN A 107 -31.39 7.09 2.89
N LEU A 108 -31.34 5.78 3.12
CA LEU A 108 -32.48 4.89 2.95
C LEU A 108 -33.18 4.70 4.30
N ILE A 109 -34.45 5.08 4.38
CA ILE A 109 -35.25 5.01 5.61
C ILE A 109 -36.27 3.89 5.49
N ILE A 110 -36.15 2.90 6.35
CA ILE A 110 -37.10 1.78 6.46
C ILE A 110 -37.90 1.98 7.73
N THR A 111 -39.20 2.25 7.58
CA THR A 111 -40.10 2.50 8.69
C THR A 111 -40.76 1.20 9.14
N LEU A 112 -40.72 0.91 10.45
CA LEU A 112 -41.24 -0.34 11.00
C LEU A 112 -42.68 -0.23 11.47
N LYS A 113 -43.40 -1.36 11.54
CA LYS A 113 -44.70 -1.45 12.23
C LYS A 113 -44.51 -1.27 13.75
N ARG A 114 -45.56 -0.84 14.46
CA ARG A 114 -45.48 -0.48 15.89
C ARG A 114 -45.08 -1.64 16.81
N ASP A 115 -45.40 -2.86 16.41
CA ASP A 115 -45.20 -4.12 17.11
C ASP A 115 -43.96 -4.88 16.64
N ALA A 116 -43.27 -4.39 15.60
CA ALA A 116 -42.13 -5.07 15.01
C ALA A 116 -40.87 -4.92 15.86
N ASN A 117 -40.16 -6.02 16.08
CA ASN A 117 -38.85 -6.00 16.73
C ASN A 117 -37.77 -5.54 15.73
N SER A 118 -37.21 -4.35 15.96
CA SER A 118 -36.24 -3.71 15.07
C SER A 118 -35.00 -4.55 14.79
N ASN A 119 -34.48 -5.28 15.79
CA ASN A 119 -33.31 -6.14 15.62
C ASN A 119 -33.61 -7.37 14.76
N VAL A 120 -34.81 -7.94 14.89
CA VAL A 120 -35.22 -9.10 14.09
C VAL A 120 -35.41 -8.69 12.63
N VAL A 121 -36.11 -7.58 12.38
CA VAL A 121 -36.30 -7.05 11.03
C VAL A 121 -34.95 -6.68 10.40
N MET A 122 -34.06 -6.02 11.14
CA MET A 122 -32.71 -5.68 10.65
C MET A 122 -31.90 -6.93 10.26
N ASN A 123 -31.95 -8.00 11.06
CA ASN A 123 -31.25 -9.24 10.74
C ASN A 123 -31.84 -9.94 9.50
N ASN A 124 -33.16 -9.93 9.35
CA ASN A 124 -33.83 -10.47 8.17
C ASN A 124 -33.50 -9.65 6.91
N LEU A 125 -33.45 -8.32 7.03
CA LEU A 125 -33.01 -7.42 5.98
C LEU A 125 -31.59 -7.74 5.52
N PHE A 126 -30.63 -7.97 6.43
CA PHE A 126 -29.28 -8.38 6.06
C PHE A 126 -29.24 -9.74 5.35
N LYS A 127 -30.13 -10.69 5.70
CA LYS A 127 -30.13 -12.02 5.09
C LYS A 127 -30.78 -12.06 3.71
N LEU A 128 -31.84 -11.27 3.51
CA LEU A 128 -32.72 -11.38 2.34
C LEU A 128 -32.50 -10.28 1.29
N THR A 129 -31.71 -9.25 1.62
CA THR A 129 -31.47 -8.09 0.74
C THR A 129 -29.98 -7.83 0.53
N GLN A 130 -29.66 -6.94 -0.40
CA GLN A 130 -28.28 -6.50 -0.66
C GLN A 130 -27.74 -5.52 0.39
N LEU A 131 -28.42 -5.33 1.53
CA LEU A 131 -27.85 -4.63 2.68
C LEU A 131 -26.66 -5.39 3.30
N GLN A 132 -26.54 -6.69 3.03
CA GLN A 132 -25.32 -7.45 3.24
C GLN A 132 -25.01 -8.26 1.99
N THR A 133 -23.79 -8.14 1.49
CA THR A 133 -23.34 -8.85 0.28
C THR A 133 -21.98 -9.48 0.51
N SER A 134 -21.60 -10.41 -0.35
CA SER A 134 -20.24 -10.94 -0.40
C SER A 134 -19.56 -10.44 -1.66
N PHE A 135 -18.41 -9.79 -1.51
CA PHE A 135 -17.57 -9.35 -2.60
C PHE A 135 -16.57 -10.46 -2.97
N PRO A 136 -16.73 -11.14 -4.11
CA PRO A 136 -15.80 -12.17 -4.54
C PRO A 136 -14.49 -11.53 -5.01
N VAL A 137 -13.38 -11.94 -4.41
CA VAL A 137 -12.03 -11.51 -4.80
C VAL A 137 -11.41 -12.57 -5.71
N ASN A 138 -10.96 -12.14 -6.88
CA ASN A 138 -10.16 -12.96 -7.80
C ASN A 138 -9.07 -12.07 -8.42
N MET A 139 -7.88 -12.07 -7.82
CA MET A 139 -6.73 -11.29 -8.24
C MET A 139 -6.01 -11.99 -9.41
N VAL A 140 -6.48 -11.74 -10.63
CA VAL A 140 -5.86 -12.25 -11.86
C VAL A 140 -5.30 -11.08 -12.66
N ALA A 141 -4.05 -11.22 -13.11
CA ALA A 141 -3.40 -10.24 -13.98
C ALA A 141 -2.46 -10.93 -14.98
N LEU A 142 -2.05 -10.19 -16.01
CA LEU A 142 -1.04 -10.65 -16.95
C LEU A 142 0.36 -10.38 -16.38
N VAL A 143 1.12 -11.44 -16.12
CA VAL A 143 2.54 -11.35 -15.78
C VAL A 143 3.33 -11.85 -16.98
N ASN A 144 4.06 -10.95 -17.64
CA ASN A 144 4.79 -11.23 -18.88
C ASN A 144 3.89 -11.80 -19.98
N GLY A 145 2.69 -11.24 -20.13
CA GLY A 145 1.70 -11.65 -21.15
C GLY A 145 0.93 -12.93 -20.81
N VAL A 146 1.20 -13.59 -19.68
CA VAL A 146 0.51 -14.82 -19.27
C VAL A 146 -0.44 -14.52 -18.11
N PRO A 147 -1.72 -14.92 -18.18
CA PRO A 147 -2.66 -14.75 -17.07
C PRO A 147 -2.25 -15.61 -15.88
N ARG A 148 -2.09 -14.98 -14.72
CA ARG A 148 -1.76 -15.63 -13.46
C ARG A 148 -2.66 -15.12 -12.34
N THR A 149 -3.02 -16.02 -11.43
CA THR A 149 -3.57 -15.63 -10.13
C THR A 149 -2.42 -15.18 -9.23
N LEU A 150 -2.55 -13.99 -8.65
CA LEU A 150 -1.51 -13.35 -7.85
C LEU A 150 -1.96 -13.22 -6.41
N ASN A 151 -1.04 -13.43 -5.47
CA ASN A 151 -1.25 -13.04 -4.08
C ASN A 151 -0.83 -11.57 -3.85
N LEU A 152 -1.00 -11.06 -2.63
CA LEU A 152 -0.66 -9.65 -2.30
C LEU A 152 0.82 -9.34 -2.54
N LYS A 153 1.72 -10.26 -2.17
CA LYS A 153 3.16 -10.10 -2.38
C LYS A 153 3.48 -10.02 -3.87
N ASP A 154 2.95 -10.92 -4.68
CA ASP A 154 3.22 -11.00 -6.12
C ASP A 154 2.76 -9.72 -6.81
N ALA A 155 1.56 -9.23 -6.46
CA ALA A 155 1.01 -7.98 -7.01
C ALA A 155 1.92 -6.77 -6.70
N ILE A 156 2.36 -6.62 -5.45
CA ILE A 156 3.25 -5.51 -5.06
C ILE A 156 4.65 -5.69 -5.66
N SER A 157 5.16 -6.92 -5.72
CA SER A 157 6.48 -7.21 -6.32
C SER A 157 6.49 -6.83 -7.79
N GLY A 158 5.47 -7.20 -8.55
CA GLY A 158 5.34 -6.82 -9.96
C GLY A 158 5.32 -5.30 -10.16
N TYR A 159 4.66 -4.55 -9.27
CA TYR A 159 4.71 -3.09 -9.30
C TYR A 159 6.11 -2.55 -8.98
N VAL A 160 6.80 -3.09 -7.96
CA VAL A 160 8.16 -2.67 -7.59
C VAL A 160 9.14 -2.92 -8.74
N ASP A 161 9.08 -4.09 -9.37
CA ASP A 161 9.93 -4.44 -10.52
C ASP A 161 9.71 -3.48 -11.69
N HIS A 162 8.45 -3.14 -11.97
CA HIS A 162 8.11 -2.13 -12.97
C HIS A 162 8.69 -0.75 -12.62
N GLN A 163 8.59 -0.31 -11.36
CA GLN A 163 9.17 0.96 -10.91
C GLN A 163 10.70 0.98 -11.04
N ILE A 164 11.36 -0.13 -10.74
CA ILE A 164 12.81 -0.27 -10.93
C ILE A 164 13.18 -0.05 -12.40
N ASP A 165 12.46 -0.68 -13.33
CA ASP A 165 12.71 -0.52 -14.77
C ASP A 165 12.47 0.93 -15.24
N VAL A 166 11.33 1.53 -14.86
CA VAL A 166 11.00 2.92 -15.21
C VAL A 166 12.07 3.89 -14.71
N ILE A 167 12.49 3.77 -13.45
CA ILE A 167 13.51 4.66 -12.86
C ILE A 167 14.89 4.39 -13.46
N THR A 168 15.22 3.14 -13.79
CA THR A 168 16.46 2.81 -14.49
C THR A 168 16.50 3.47 -15.86
N ARG A 169 15.44 3.34 -16.65
CA ARG A 169 15.35 3.97 -17.99
C ARG A 169 15.42 5.48 -17.91
N ARG A 170 14.66 6.10 -16.99
CA ARG A 170 14.67 7.55 -16.74
C ARG A 170 16.07 8.04 -16.35
N SER A 171 16.74 7.34 -15.45
CA SER A 171 18.09 7.69 -14.99
C SER A 171 19.14 7.52 -16.08
N LYS A 172 19.07 6.45 -16.89
CA LYS A 172 19.93 6.27 -18.07
C LYS A 172 19.74 7.38 -19.10
N PHE A 173 18.50 7.75 -19.40
CA PHE A 173 18.18 8.84 -20.31
C PHE A 173 18.76 10.17 -19.82
N ARG A 174 18.55 10.51 -18.54
CA ARG A 174 19.10 11.72 -17.92
C ARG A 174 20.62 11.70 -17.89
N LEU A 175 21.23 10.56 -17.62
CA LEU A 175 22.68 10.38 -17.60
C LEU A 175 23.28 10.62 -18.99
N GLN A 176 22.70 10.04 -20.03
CA GLN A 176 23.18 10.24 -21.40
C GLN A 176 23.11 11.71 -21.79
N ARG A 177 21.99 12.38 -21.50
CA ARG A 177 21.83 13.82 -21.77
C ARG A 177 22.86 14.67 -21.03
N ALA A 178 23.14 14.33 -19.77
CA ALA A 178 24.14 15.02 -18.97
C ALA A 178 25.57 14.79 -19.52
N LYS A 179 25.91 13.56 -19.93
CA LYS A 179 27.19 13.23 -20.57
C LYS A 179 27.38 13.97 -21.89
N ASP A 180 26.36 13.97 -22.73
CA ASP A 180 26.35 14.73 -23.99
C ASP A 180 26.59 16.22 -23.73
N ARG A 181 25.92 16.80 -22.73
CA ARG A 181 26.11 18.20 -22.36
C ARG A 181 27.52 18.48 -21.84
N ASN A 182 28.03 17.63 -20.95
CA ASN A 182 29.39 17.76 -20.41
C ASN A 182 30.44 17.71 -21.53
N HIS A 183 30.26 16.80 -22.51
CA HIS A 183 31.16 16.67 -23.67
C HIS A 183 31.25 17.97 -24.48
N ILE A 184 30.12 18.65 -24.71
CA ILE A 184 30.11 19.97 -25.37
C ILE A 184 30.80 21.03 -24.51
N LEU A 185 30.50 21.09 -23.21
CA LEU A 185 31.14 22.05 -22.30
C LEU A 185 32.66 21.86 -22.20
N GLU A 186 33.14 20.62 -22.19
CA GLU A 186 34.58 20.29 -22.27
C GLU A 186 35.21 20.81 -23.56
N GLY A 187 34.52 20.65 -24.69
CA GLY A 187 34.96 21.19 -25.98
C GLY A 187 35.08 22.71 -25.94
N ARG A 188 34.04 23.41 -25.47
CA ARG A 188 34.03 24.88 -25.35
C ARG A 188 35.13 25.40 -24.45
N LEU A 189 35.30 24.83 -23.25
CA LEU A 189 36.34 25.27 -22.31
C LEU A 189 37.74 25.02 -22.86
N LYS A 190 37.96 23.89 -23.53
CA LYS A 190 39.23 23.62 -24.22
C LYS A 190 39.46 24.62 -25.36
N ALA A 191 38.44 24.91 -26.16
CA ALA A 191 38.52 25.88 -27.24
C ALA A 191 38.84 27.29 -26.75
N LEU A 192 38.22 27.73 -25.66
CA LEU A 192 38.50 29.03 -25.04
C LEU A 192 39.95 29.19 -24.57
N ASN A 193 40.64 28.10 -24.20
CA ASN A 193 42.06 28.16 -23.81
C ASN A 193 43.02 28.37 -24.98
N VAL A 194 42.61 28.01 -26.20
CA VAL A 194 43.42 28.10 -27.43
C VAL A 194 42.68 28.89 -28.53
N ILE A 195 41.89 29.88 -28.13
CA ILE A 195 40.94 30.56 -29.01
C ILE A 195 41.63 31.28 -30.17
N ASP A 196 42.79 31.89 -29.94
CA ASP A 196 43.53 32.62 -30.98
C ASP A 196 44.00 31.67 -32.10
N GLU A 197 44.45 30.47 -31.74
CA GLU A 197 44.85 29.45 -32.71
C GLU A 197 43.64 28.92 -33.50
N ILE A 198 42.50 28.75 -32.83
CA ILE A 198 41.25 28.32 -33.46
C ILE A 198 40.75 29.38 -34.44
N ILE A 199 40.75 30.66 -34.06
CA ILE A 199 40.36 31.77 -34.94
C ILE A 199 41.29 31.83 -36.16
N LYS A 200 42.61 31.67 -35.97
CA LYS A 200 43.58 31.64 -37.08
C LYS A 200 43.32 30.48 -38.04
N LEU A 201 43.01 29.30 -37.50
CA LEU A 201 42.67 28.12 -38.30
C LEU A 201 41.38 28.33 -39.09
N ILE A 202 40.33 28.83 -38.46
CA ILE A 202 39.03 29.08 -39.11
C ILE A 202 39.20 30.13 -40.22
N ARG A 203 39.90 31.24 -39.96
CA ARG A 203 40.16 32.28 -40.96
C ARG A 203 41.03 31.82 -42.14
N GLY A 204 41.84 30.77 -41.94
CA GLY A 204 42.68 30.18 -42.98
C GLY A 204 42.03 29.02 -43.74
N SER A 205 40.81 28.60 -43.34
CA SER A 205 40.06 27.53 -44.01
C SER A 205 39.21 28.11 -45.14
N GLU A 206 39.04 27.36 -46.23
CA GLU A 206 38.27 27.81 -47.41
C GLU A 206 36.75 27.85 -47.12
N ASP A 207 36.25 26.89 -46.35
CA ASP A 207 34.85 26.80 -45.97
C ASP A 207 34.66 26.21 -44.56
N ALA A 208 33.40 26.14 -44.11
CA ALA A 208 33.05 25.60 -42.80
C ALA A 208 33.34 24.09 -42.67
N ALA A 209 33.30 23.33 -43.77
CA ALA A 209 33.57 21.90 -43.76
C ALA A 209 35.07 21.63 -43.53
N ALA A 210 35.94 22.35 -44.24
CA ALA A 210 37.38 22.33 -44.05
C ALA A 210 37.78 22.79 -42.64
N ALA A 211 37.15 23.84 -42.11
CA ALA A 211 37.39 24.29 -40.74
C ALA A 211 36.99 23.22 -39.70
N LYS A 212 35.85 22.54 -39.90
CA LYS A 212 35.39 21.43 -39.05
C LYS A 212 36.40 20.29 -39.05
N GLU A 213 36.85 19.83 -40.22
CA GLU A 213 37.84 18.75 -40.33
C GLU A 213 39.18 19.13 -39.68
N ALA A 214 39.62 20.37 -39.85
CA ALA A 214 40.85 20.85 -39.25
C ALA A 214 40.77 20.95 -37.71
N LEU A 215 39.61 21.32 -37.15
CA LEU A 215 39.35 21.27 -35.69
C LEU A 215 39.31 19.83 -35.16
N MET A 216 38.82 18.89 -35.95
CA MET A 216 38.84 17.46 -35.61
C MET A 216 40.23 16.83 -35.74
N GLY A 217 41.14 17.48 -36.48
CA GLY A 217 42.50 17.01 -36.70
C GLY A 217 43.32 16.82 -35.41
N LYS A 218 44.41 16.06 -35.51
CA LYS A 218 45.26 15.64 -34.37
C LYS A 218 45.75 16.81 -33.48
N LYS A 219 45.85 18.02 -34.03
CA LYS A 219 46.30 19.21 -33.30
C LYS A 219 45.37 19.57 -32.14
N PHE A 220 44.06 19.51 -32.37
CA PHE A 220 43.06 19.89 -31.37
C PHE A 220 42.26 18.69 -30.86
N GLY A 221 42.00 17.69 -31.71
CA GLY A 221 41.35 16.43 -31.35
C GLY A 221 39.92 16.61 -30.85
N PHE A 222 39.17 17.57 -31.40
CA PHE A 222 37.76 17.73 -31.07
C PHE A 222 36.93 16.64 -31.77
N SER A 223 35.87 16.17 -31.12
CA SER A 223 34.86 15.35 -31.81
C SER A 223 34.08 16.17 -32.83
N GLU A 224 33.40 15.52 -33.76
CA GLU A 224 32.54 16.21 -34.73
C GLU A 224 31.49 17.11 -34.07
N ARG A 225 30.79 16.61 -33.04
CA ARG A 225 29.78 17.40 -32.30
C ARG A 225 30.38 18.63 -31.61
N GLN A 226 31.61 18.53 -31.10
CA GLN A 226 32.31 19.66 -30.50
C GLN A 226 32.77 20.65 -31.56
N ALA A 227 33.32 20.18 -32.69
CA ALA A 227 33.79 21.05 -33.76
C ALA A 227 32.64 21.89 -34.35
N ILE A 228 31.48 21.27 -34.58
CA ILE A 228 30.26 21.98 -35.01
C ILE A 228 29.86 23.04 -33.96
N ASP A 229 29.78 22.65 -32.69
CA ASP A 229 29.40 23.57 -31.62
C ASP A 229 30.39 24.74 -31.43
N ILE A 230 31.69 24.51 -31.65
CA ILE A 230 32.73 25.54 -31.62
C ILE A 230 32.56 26.52 -32.79
N LEU A 231 32.28 26.03 -34.00
CA LEU A 231 32.01 26.89 -35.15
C LEU A 231 30.76 27.76 -34.95
N ASP A 232 29.77 27.26 -34.23
CA ASP A 232 28.53 27.97 -33.88
C ASP A 232 28.68 28.91 -32.67
N MET A 233 29.86 28.99 -32.04
CA MET A 233 30.09 29.89 -30.91
C MET A 233 29.97 31.35 -31.32
N GLN A 234 29.33 32.14 -30.45
CA GLN A 234 29.19 33.57 -30.67
C GLN A 234 30.30 34.34 -29.96
N LEU A 235 30.79 35.42 -30.57
CA LEU A 235 31.89 36.23 -30.01
C LEU A 235 31.63 36.73 -28.57
N ARG A 236 30.37 36.98 -28.19
CA ARG A 236 30.00 37.36 -26.82
C ARG A 236 30.36 36.32 -25.75
N GLN A 237 30.41 35.04 -26.15
CA GLN A 237 30.74 33.91 -25.27
C GLN A 237 32.24 33.80 -24.96
N LEU A 238 33.09 34.61 -25.61
CA LEU A 238 34.53 34.67 -25.36
C LEU A 238 34.89 35.52 -24.14
N THR A 239 33.91 36.17 -23.52
CA THR A 239 34.10 37.00 -22.33
C THR A 239 34.48 36.18 -21.10
N ARG A 240 35.23 36.78 -20.17
CA ARG A 240 35.61 36.14 -18.90
C ARG A 240 34.38 35.69 -18.08
N LEU A 241 33.29 36.46 -18.10
CA LEU A 241 32.05 36.10 -17.41
C LEU A 241 31.45 34.80 -18.00
N SER A 242 31.33 34.72 -19.33
CA SER A 242 30.81 33.53 -20.01
C SER A 242 31.64 32.29 -19.72
N ARG A 243 32.97 32.44 -19.56
CA ARG A 243 33.84 31.35 -19.13
C ARG A 243 33.50 30.83 -17.73
N ILE A 244 33.31 31.72 -16.76
CA ILE A 244 32.96 31.34 -15.38
C ILE A 244 31.60 30.63 -15.36
N ASP A 245 30.64 31.10 -16.15
CA ASP A 245 29.33 30.47 -16.27
C ASP A 245 29.44 29.04 -16.84
N LEU A 246 30.26 28.83 -17.87
CA LEU A 246 30.51 27.50 -18.44
C LEU A 246 31.23 26.56 -17.47
N GLU A 247 32.20 27.06 -16.70
CA GLU A 247 32.90 26.29 -15.66
C GLU A 247 31.94 25.87 -14.55
N THR A 248 31.05 26.77 -14.14
CA THR A 248 30.01 26.50 -13.13
C THR A 248 29.00 25.47 -13.66
N GLU A 249 28.48 25.66 -14.87
CA GLU A 249 27.56 24.70 -15.51
C GLU A 249 28.21 23.32 -15.64
N GLN A 250 29.48 23.26 -16.07
CA GLN A 250 30.19 21.99 -16.19
C GLN A 250 30.33 21.29 -14.84
N LYS A 251 30.61 22.03 -13.77
CA LYS A 251 30.71 21.49 -12.42
C LYS A 251 29.38 20.86 -12.00
N ASP A 252 28.26 21.58 -12.16
CA ASP A 252 26.93 21.08 -11.81
C ASP A 252 26.55 19.84 -12.62
N VAL A 253 26.85 19.84 -13.93
CA VAL A 253 26.61 18.68 -14.80
C VAL A 253 27.46 17.48 -14.36
N LYS A 254 28.73 17.69 -13.99
CA LYS A 254 29.61 16.61 -13.48
C LYS A 254 29.10 16.05 -12.16
N GLU A 255 28.63 16.90 -11.25
CA GLU A 255 27.99 16.46 -10.00
C GLU A 255 26.74 15.62 -10.30
N ARG A 256 25.90 16.07 -11.24
CA ARG A 256 24.71 15.32 -11.64
C ARG A 256 25.03 13.98 -12.29
N ILE A 257 26.06 13.90 -13.13
CA ILE A 257 26.55 12.64 -13.71
C ILE A 257 26.96 11.68 -12.59
N LYS A 258 27.77 12.13 -11.63
CA LYS A 258 28.23 11.30 -10.50
C LYS A 258 27.05 10.78 -9.67
N GLU A 259 26.07 11.63 -9.40
CA GLU A 259 24.87 11.24 -8.67
C GLU A 259 24.10 10.13 -9.41
N LEU A 260 23.80 10.35 -10.69
CA LEU A 260 23.06 9.41 -11.54
C LEU A 260 23.80 8.08 -11.73
N GLU A 261 25.12 8.11 -11.93
CA GLU A 261 25.95 6.90 -11.97
C GLU A 261 25.91 6.16 -10.63
N SER A 262 25.96 6.89 -9.52
CA SER A 262 25.88 6.26 -8.20
C SER A 262 24.53 5.59 -7.94
N ILE A 263 23.44 6.14 -8.48
CA ILE A 263 22.10 5.55 -8.39
C ILE A 263 22.02 4.29 -9.27
N LEU A 264 22.53 4.35 -10.50
CA LEU A 264 22.47 3.22 -11.44
C LEU A 264 23.38 2.05 -11.03
N ASN A 265 24.50 2.33 -10.34
CA ASN A 265 25.45 1.32 -9.89
C ASN A 265 25.08 0.66 -8.55
N SER A 266 24.06 1.17 -7.84
CA SER A 266 23.67 0.65 -6.53
C SER A 266 22.18 0.43 -6.45
N ASP A 267 21.77 -0.85 -6.43
CA ASP A 267 20.37 -1.25 -6.24
C ASP A 267 19.77 -0.63 -4.97
N LYS A 268 20.53 -0.56 -3.88
CA LYS A 268 20.10 0.09 -2.63
C LYS A 268 19.75 1.57 -2.82
N LYS A 269 20.57 2.32 -3.56
CA LYS A 269 20.28 3.74 -3.84
C LYS A 269 19.08 3.89 -4.76
N LEU A 270 18.98 3.05 -5.79
CA LEU A 270 17.84 3.05 -6.71
C LEU A 270 16.52 2.79 -5.95
N ARG A 271 16.51 1.77 -5.10
CA ARG A 271 15.39 1.46 -4.20
C ARG A 271 15.08 2.59 -3.22
N GLY A 272 16.12 3.27 -2.72
CA GLY A 272 15.96 4.48 -1.93
C GLY A 272 15.22 5.60 -2.67
N VAL A 273 15.56 5.85 -3.94
CA VAL A 273 14.87 6.84 -4.78
C VAL A 273 13.39 6.48 -4.95
N ILE A 274 13.08 5.20 -5.24
CA ILE A 274 11.69 4.72 -5.32
C ILE A 274 10.95 5.02 -4.01
N SER A 275 11.59 4.71 -2.89
CA SER A 275 11.05 4.92 -1.55
C SER A 275 10.70 6.39 -1.29
N THR A 276 11.61 7.31 -1.62
CA THR A 276 11.39 8.76 -1.49
C THR A 276 10.26 9.25 -2.39
N GLU A 277 10.22 8.84 -3.65
CA GLU A 277 9.18 9.26 -4.60
C GLU A 277 7.79 8.76 -4.18
N LEU A 278 7.68 7.49 -3.76
CA LEU A 278 6.41 6.94 -3.25
C LEU A 278 5.96 7.61 -1.96
N SER A 279 6.88 8.03 -1.09
CA SER A 279 6.54 8.77 0.12
C SER A 279 5.95 10.14 -0.20
N ALA A 280 6.54 10.87 -1.16
CA ALA A 280 6.01 12.15 -1.61
C ALA A 280 4.60 12.00 -2.22
N ILE A 281 4.35 10.93 -2.99
CA ILE A 281 3.02 10.62 -3.53
C ILE A 281 2.03 10.34 -2.40
N ARG A 282 2.40 9.51 -1.43
CA ARG A 282 1.55 9.26 -0.25
C ARG A 282 1.20 10.56 0.45
N ASP A 283 2.17 11.41 0.73
CA ASP A 283 1.95 12.65 1.49
C ASP A 283 1.08 13.65 0.72
N SER A 284 1.05 13.56 -0.62
CA SER A 284 0.22 14.44 -1.46
C SER A 284 -1.22 13.93 -1.65
N PHE A 285 -1.43 12.61 -1.67
CA PHE A 285 -2.70 12.00 -2.11
C PHE A 285 -3.35 11.07 -1.08
N ALA A 286 -2.76 10.86 0.09
CA ALA A 286 -3.34 9.96 1.10
C ALA A 286 -4.66 10.51 1.65
N THR A 287 -5.68 9.66 1.62
CA THR A 287 -6.98 9.89 2.27
C THR A 287 -7.14 8.98 3.48
N PRO A 288 -7.91 9.39 4.50
CA PRO A 288 -8.26 8.50 5.59
C PRO A 288 -9.08 7.33 5.08
N ARG A 289 -8.98 6.20 5.78
CA ARG A 289 -9.75 4.98 5.47
C ARG A 289 -11.24 5.23 5.64
N VAL A 290 -12.05 4.75 4.71
CA VAL A 290 -13.51 4.90 4.75
C VAL A 290 -14.18 3.67 5.36
N CYS A 291 -13.80 2.46 4.93
CA CYS A 291 -14.42 1.22 5.41
C CYS A 291 -13.92 0.81 6.80
N GLN A 292 -14.83 0.55 7.72
CA GLN A 292 -14.51 -0.05 9.02
C GLN A 292 -14.49 -1.58 8.92
N ILE A 293 -13.47 -2.21 9.51
CA ILE A 293 -13.40 -3.68 9.62
C ILE A 293 -13.85 -4.07 11.02
N THR A 294 -14.90 -4.88 11.11
CA THR A 294 -15.52 -5.34 12.35
C THR A 294 -15.47 -6.88 12.41
N ALA A 295 -15.48 -7.46 13.61
CA ALA A 295 -15.59 -8.91 13.77
C ALA A 295 -16.93 -9.41 13.20
N ASP A 296 -16.92 -10.56 12.53
CA ASP A 296 -18.16 -11.22 12.12
C ASP A 296 -18.71 -11.99 13.33
N VAL A 297 -19.85 -11.55 13.87
CA VAL A 297 -20.50 -12.19 15.02
C VAL A 297 -21.09 -13.57 14.63
N GLY A 298 -21.26 -13.85 13.33
CA GLY A 298 -21.82 -15.10 12.81
C GLY A 298 -20.79 -16.21 12.55
N GLU A 299 -19.51 -15.87 12.47
CA GLU A 299 -18.41 -16.82 12.33
C GLU A 299 -17.56 -16.77 13.61
N MET A 300 -17.85 -17.65 14.57
CA MET A 300 -16.88 -17.92 15.63
C MET A 300 -15.62 -18.48 14.98
N SER A 301 -14.51 -17.75 15.07
CA SER A 301 -13.23 -18.27 14.63
C SER A 301 -12.77 -19.39 15.59
N VAL A 302 -11.98 -20.35 15.11
CA VAL A 302 -11.42 -21.42 15.99
C VAL A 302 -10.55 -20.78 17.09
N GLU A 303 -9.99 -19.60 16.82
CA GLU A 303 -9.27 -18.80 17.80
C GLU A 303 -10.17 -18.22 18.92
N ASP A 304 -11.44 -17.87 18.63
CA ASP A 304 -12.41 -17.41 19.65
C ASP A 304 -12.94 -18.56 20.53
N LEU A 305 -12.77 -19.81 20.09
CA LEU A 305 -13.07 -21.01 20.88
C LEU A 305 -11.94 -21.36 21.87
N VAL A 306 -10.75 -20.76 21.73
CA VAL A 306 -9.60 -21.01 22.59
C VAL A 306 -9.35 -19.79 23.48
N ASP A 307 -9.92 -19.83 24.68
CA ASP A 307 -9.60 -18.86 25.74
C ASP A 307 -8.09 -18.88 26.03
N ASN A 308 -7.39 -17.77 25.82
CA ASN A 308 -6.00 -17.56 26.26
C ASN A 308 -5.92 -17.45 27.78
N LYS A 309 -6.12 -18.56 28.49
CA LYS A 309 -5.94 -18.68 29.94
C LYS A 309 -4.55 -19.23 30.22
N GLU A 310 -3.75 -18.53 31.04
CA GLU A 310 -2.53 -19.10 31.59
C GLU A 310 -2.94 -20.30 32.48
N LEU A 311 -2.52 -21.50 32.08
CA LEU A 311 -2.79 -22.74 32.80
C LEU A 311 -1.49 -23.26 33.41
N VAL A 312 -1.54 -23.67 34.67
CA VAL A 312 -0.47 -24.44 35.32
C VAL A 312 -0.86 -25.91 35.28
N VAL A 313 -0.05 -26.72 34.60
CA VAL A 313 -0.22 -28.18 34.56
C VAL A 313 0.64 -28.79 35.66
N VAL A 314 0.02 -29.46 36.62
CA VAL A 314 0.71 -30.14 37.71
C VAL A 314 0.60 -31.65 37.50
N MET A 315 1.74 -32.33 37.51
CA MET A 315 1.84 -33.79 37.45
C MET A 315 2.35 -34.30 38.80
N THR A 316 1.62 -35.25 39.40
CA THR A 316 2.01 -35.91 40.65
C THR A 316 2.84 -37.17 40.37
N GLU A 317 3.59 -37.67 41.37
CA GLU A 317 4.35 -38.92 41.25
C GLU A 317 3.47 -40.14 40.94
N ALA A 318 2.18 -40.09 41.30
CA ALA A 318 1.18 -41.10 40.95
C ALA A 318 0.63 -40.96 39.51
N GLN A 319 1.32 -40.24 38.63
CA GLN A 319 0.93 -39.92 37.24
C GLN A 319 -0.43 -39.22 37.08
N TYR A 320 -0.95 -38.61 38.14
CA TYR A 320 -2.16 -37.78 38.00
C TYR A 320 -1.79 -36.42 37.42
N ILE A 321 -2.43 -36.07 36.29
CA ILE A 321 -2.26 -34.80 35.59
C ILE A 321 -3.48 -33.92 35.86
N LYS A 322 -3.26 -32.72 36.41
CA LYS A 322 -4.32 -31.74 36.64
C LYS A 322 -3.92 -30.37 36.07
N ALA A 323 -4.80 -29.74 35.30
CA ALA A 323 -4.65 -28.37 34.86
C ALA A 323 -5.45 -27.43 35.78
N VAL A 324 -4.83 -26.38 36.28
CA VAL A 324 -5.47 -25.33 37.10
C VAL A 324 -5.19 -23.95 36.49
N SER A 325 -6.15 -23.04 36.58
CA SER A 325 -5.98 -21.66 36.13
C SER A 325 -4.86 -20.99 36.94
N ALA A 326 -3.93 -20.33 36.26
CA ALA A 326 -2.90 -19.53 36.94
C ALA A 326 -3.60 -18.37 37.69
N PRO A 327 -3.25 -18.13 38.96
CA PRO A 327 -3.73 -16.95 39.66
C PRO A 327 -3.18 -15.67 38.99
N PRO A 328 -3.92 -14.55 39.00
CA PRO A 328 -3.45 -13.28 38.44
C PRO A 328 -2.13 -12.90 39.11
N ARG A 329 -1.16 -12.47 38.28
CA ARG A 329 0.25 -12.29 38.62
C ARG A 329 0.47 -11.15 39.62
N ALA A 330 0.10 -11.37 40.88
CA ALA A 330 0.48 -10.53 42.01
C ALA A 330 1.79 -11.07 42.61
N SER A 331 2.80 -10.20 42.63
CA SER A 331 4.08 -10.25 43.34
C SER A 331 4.85 -11.59 43.35
N ARG A 332 6.07 -11.54 42.80
CA ARG A 332 7.13 -12.53 43.03
C ARG A 332 7.27 -12.80 44.53
N SER A 333 6.71 -13.90 45.00
CA SER A 333 7.17 -14.60 46.19
C SER A 333 7.28 -16.07 45.83
N SER A 334 8.45 -16.62 46.09
CA SER A 334 8.85 -17.99 45.81
C SER A 334 7.77 -19.00 46.20
N ILE A 335 7.18 -19.70 45.22
CA ILE A 335 6.47 -20.94 45.47
C ILE A 335 7.52 -21.97 45.86
N SER A 336 7.84 -22.05 47.15
CA SER A 336 8.64 -23.14 47.69
C SER A 336 7.75 -24.38 47.73
N CYS A 337 8.10 -25.40 46.95
CA CYS A 337 7.54 -26.74 47.09
C CYS A 337 7.88 -27.25 48.51
N ARG A 338 6.94 -27.15 49.46
CA ARG A 338 7.09 -27.80 50.77
C ARG A 338 6.69 -29.27 50.61
N SER A 339 7.68 -30.16 50.59
CA SER A 339 7.43 -31.59 50.77
C SER A 339 6.92 -31.83 52.20
N THR A 340 5.66 -32.21 52.35
CA THR A 340 5.19 -32.81 53.60
C THR A 340 5.73 -34.23 53.67
N ARG A 341 6.87 -34.40 54.37
CA ARG A 341 7.33 -35.72 54.83
C ARG A 341 6.41 -36.17 55.97
N GLU A 342 5.57 -37.17 55.72
CA GLU A 342 4.92 -37.95 56.77
C GLU A 342 6.00 -38.62 57.65
N ARG A 343 5.86 -38.48 58.98
CA ARG A 343 6.74 -39.14 59.96
C ARG A 343 6.28 -40.59 60.19
N PRO A 344 7.19 -41.56 60.33
CA PRO A 344 6.83 -42.96 60.54
C PRO A 344 6.34 -43.22 61.96
N SER A 345 5.40 -44.15 62.05
CA SER A 345 4.77 -44.68 63.28
C SER A 345 5.78 -45.24 64.28
N ARG A 346 5.63 -44.90 65.57
CA ARG A 346 6.20 -45.68 66.69
C ARG A 346 5.06 -46.23 67.57
N ARG A 347 4.98 -47.57 67.66
CA ARG A 347 4.48 -48.33 68.84
C ARG A 347 5.35 -47.94 70.05
N SER A 348 5.01 -48.01 71.33
CA SER A 348 4.10 -48.75 72.24
C SER A 348 4.19 -48.00 73.60
N SER A 349 3.25 -48.00 74.55
CA SER A 349 2.93 -49.08 75.50
C SER A 349 1.88 -48.59 76.52
N THR A 350 1.03 -49.52 76.97
CA THR A 350 0.06 -49.47 78.08
C THR A 350 0.74 -49.32 79.47
N PRO A 351 -0.04 -49.03 80.53
CA PRO A 351 -0.62 -50.11 81.35
C PRO A 351 -2.11 -50.33 81.13
#